data_AF-A0A9P6MFH6-F1
#
_entry.id   AF-A0A9P6MFH6-F1
#
_cell.length_a   1.000
_cell.length_b   1.000
_cell.length_c   1.000
_cell.angle_alpha   90.00
_cell.angle_beta   90.00
_cell.angle_gamma   90.00
#
_symmetry.space_group_name_H-M   'P 1'
#
loop_
_entity.id
_entity.type
_entity.pdbx_description
1 polymer ?
#
loop_
_entity_poly.entity_id
_entity_poly.type
_entity_poly.pdbx_seq_one_letter_code
_entity_poly.pdbx_strand_id
1 'polypeptide(L)'
;MVDTEKSLIYMEHIEGTSVRDYLVTAEGQTAEVQQKVAIEIGRALGLMHSIDVIHGDLTTSNLLMRKESGSLVLIDFGLSYVSQLIEDKAVDLYVLERAFSSTHPNTEVMFAQILDSYGESCKASKQILKKLED
;
A
#
# COMPACT_ATOMS: atom_id res chain seq x y z
N MET A 1 -9.79 -5.22 -19.57
CA MET A 1 -10.22 -4.84 -20.95
C MET A 1 -10.51 -3.35 -20.94
N VAL A 2 -10.08 -2.62 -21.97
CA VAL A 2 -10.30 -1.16 -22.06
C VAL A 2 -11.12 -0.87 -23.30
N ASP A 3 -12.24 -0.18 -23.14
CA ASP A 3 -13.05 0.41 -24.22
C ASP A 3 -12.83 1.92 -24.18
N THR A 4 -11.95 2.42 -25.05
CA THR A 4 -11.55 3.83 -25.10
C THR A 4 -12.64 4.73 -25.67
N GLU A 5 -13.52 4.21 -26.52
CA GLU A 5 -14.62 5.00 -27.09
C GLU A 5 -15.67 5.34 -26.03
N LYS A 6 -15.97 4.38 -25.14
CA LYS A 6 -16.92 4.58 -24.04
C LYS A 6 -16.26 5.03 -22.74
N SER A 7 -14.94 5.17 -22.70
CA SER A 7 -14.18 5.43 -21.48
C SER A 7 -14.45 4.41 -20.36
N LEU A 8 -14.50 3.10 -20.72
CA LEU A 8 -14.75 2.01 -19.78
C LEU A 8 -13.49 1.16 -19.58
N ILE A 9 -13.20 0.85 -18.32
CA ILE A 9 -12.16 -0.11 -17.94
C ILE A 9 -12.83 -1.25 -17.18
N TYR A 10 -12.72 -2.45 -17.73
CA TYR A 10 -13.16 -3.69 -17.08
C TYR A 10 -11.95 -4.34 -16.42
N MET A 11 -12.05 -4.56 -15.11
CA MET A 11 -11.02 -5.13 -14.27
C MET A 11 -11.52 -6.42 -13.63
N GLU A 12 -10.60 -7.19 -13.08
CA GLU A 12 -10.95 -8.31 -12.20
C GLU A 12 -11.78 -7.80 -11.02
N HIS A 13 -12.85 -8.52 -10.68
CA HIS A 13 -13.55 -8.28 -9.43
C HIS A 13 -12.77 -8.98 -8.30
N ILE A 14 -12.18 -8.19 -7.41
CA ILE A 14 -11.42 -8.70 -6.27
C ILE A 14 -12.40 -8.99 -5.13
N GLU A 15 -12.68 -10.27 -4.88
CA GLU A 15 -13.41 -10.67 -3.66
C GLU A 15 -12.51 -10.48 -2.44
N GLY A 16 -12.80 -9.46 -1.63
CA GLY A 16 -11.98 -9.08 -0.50
C GLY A 16 -12.56 -7.94 0.31
N THR A 17 -11.79 -7.50 1.32
CA THR A 17 -12.13 -6.38 2.20
C THR A 17 -11.02 -5.34 2.12
N SER A 18 -11.36 -4.05 2.12
CA SER A 18 -10.33 -3.00 2.19
C SER A 18 -9.55 -3.09 3.51
N VAL A 19 -8.28 -2.72 3.52
CA VAL A 19 -7.47 -2.66 4.76
C VAL A 19 -8.14 -1.71 5.76
N ARG A 20 -8.70 -0.60 5.27
CA ARG A 20 -9.49 0.34 6.09
C ARG A 20 -10.61 -0.38 6.86
N ASP A 21 -11.42 -1.15 6.16
CA ASP A 21 -12.59 -1.80 6.76
C ASP A 21 -12.19 -3.05 7.55
N TYR A 22 -11.08 -3.71 7.18
CA TYR A 22 -10.58 -4.89 7.87
C TYR A 22 -9.97 -4.54 9.25
N LEU A 23 -9.17 -3.46 9.33
CA LEU A 23 -8.50 -3.06 10.56
C LEU A 23 -9.46 -2.57 11.65
N VAL A 24 -10.71 -2.22 11.34
CA VAL A 24 -11.71 -1.85 12.35
C VAL A 24 -12.48 -3.05 12.93
N THR A 25 -12.27 -4.25 12.38
CA THR A 25 -12.88 -5.49 12.90
C THR A 25 -12.15 -5.99 14.15
N ALA A 26 -12.82 -6.83 14.96
CA ALA A 26 -12.19 -7.45 16.13
C ALA A 26 -11.00 -8.34 15.75
N GLU A 27 -11.04 -8.99 14.58
CA GLU A 27 -9.96 -9.82 14.05
C GLU A 27 -8.76 -8.96 13.61
N GLY A 28 -9.03 -7.88 12.87
CA GLY A 28 -8.02 -6.94 12.37
C GLY A 28 -7.33 -6.10 13.46
N GLN A 29 -7.87 -6.10 14.68
CA GLN A 29 -7.26 -5.44 15.85
C GLN A 29 -6.25 -6.31 16.59
N THR A 30 -6.07 -7.58 16.21
CA THR A 30 -5.06 -8.44 16.83
C THR A 30 -3.67 -8.12 16.31
N ALA A 31 -2.67 -8.08 17.20
CA ALA A 31 -1.29 -7.73 16.84
C ALA A 31 -0.70 -8.66 15.78
N GLU A 32 -1.01 -9.96 15.83
CA GLU A 32 -0.56 -10.94 14.84
C GLU A 32 -1.13 -10.64 13.45
N VAL A 33 -2.41 -10.29 13.35
CA VAL A 33 -3.05 -9.95 12.08
C VAL A 33 -2.52 -8.62 11.54
N GLN A 34 -2.40 -7.60 12.38
CA GLN A 34 -1.83 -6.31 11.98
C GLN A 34 -0.41 -6.45 11.45
N GLN A 35 0.41 -7.28 12.09
CA GLN A 35 1.76 -7.58 11.62
C GLN A 35 1.75 -8.27 10.25
N LYS A 36 0.87 -9.27 10.04
CA LYS A 36 0.74 -9.94 8.73
C LYS A 36 0.30 -8.96 7.64
N VAL A 37 -0.69 -8.12 7.91
CA VAL A 37 -1.16 -7.10 6.98
C VAL A 37 -0.04 -6.09 6.67
N ALA A 38 0.69 -5.63 7.67
CA ALA A 38 1.82 -4.71 7.49
C ALA A 38 2.90 -5.28 6.56
N ILE A 39 3.26 -6.55 6.76
CA ILE A 39 4.23 -7.25 5.90
C ILE A 39 3.74 -7.31 4.44
N GLU A 40 2.48 -7.66 4.22
CA GLU A 40 1.93 -7.75 2.87
C GLU A 40 1.85 -6.37 2.18
N ILE A 41 1.53 -5.31 2.94
CA ILE A 41 1.61 -3.91 2.46
C ILE A 41 3.04 -3.54 2.07
N GLY A 42 4.01 -3.74 2.97
CA GLY A 42 5.41 -3.41 2.69
C GLY A 42 5.95 -4.14 1.45
N ARG A 43 5.64 -5.42 1.29
CA ARG A 43 6.00 -6.22 0.11
C ARG A 43 5.39 -5.69 -1.18
N ALA A 44 4.08 -5.41 -1.18
CA ALA A 44 3.38 -4.92 -2.37
C ALA A 44 3.93 -3.56 -2.83
N LEU A 45 4.14 -2.63 -1.89
CA LEU A 45 4.72 -1.32 -2.17
C LEU A 45 6.19 -1.43 -2.61
N GLY A 46 6.96 -2.31 -1.97
CA GLY A 46 8.34 -2.58 -2.34
C GLY A 46 8.46 -3.07 -3.77
N LEU A 47 7.59 -4.01 -4.17
CA LEU A 47 7.51 -4.50 -5.54
C LEU A 47 7.12 -3.37 -6.51
N MET A 48 6.07 -2.61 -6.22
CA MET A 48 5.61 -1.50 -7.05
C MET A 48 6.70 -0.45 -7.27
N HIS A 49 7.37 0.00 -6.21
CA HIS A 49 8.46 0.98 -6.28
C HIS A 49 9.75 0.40 -6.91
N SER A 50 9.94 -0.92 -6.89
CA SER A 50 11.09 -1.59 -7.53
C SER A 50 11.02 -1.59 -9.05
N ILE A 51 9.81 -1.41 -9.61
CA ILE A 51 9.55 -1.27 -11.05
C ILE A 51 9.21 0.19 -11.42
N ASP A 52 9.59 1.14 -10.56
CA ASP A 52 9.43 2.58 -10.76
C ASP A 52 7.99 3.06 -10.90
N VAL A 53 7.00 2.30 -10.42
CA VAL A 53 5.61 2.74 -10.39
C VAL A 53 5.34 3.49 -9.09
N ILE A 54 4.76 4.69 -9.19
CA ILE A 54 4.25 5.49 -8.09
C ILE A 54 2.73 5.41 -8.16
N HIS A 55 2.06 5.14 -7.04
CA HIS A 55 0.60 5.05 -7.02
C HIS A 55 -0.05 6.43 -7.02
N GLY A 56 0.47 7.36 -6.22
CA GLY A 56 0.01 8.76 -6.17
C GLY A 56 -1.28 9.00 -5.37
N ASP A 57 -1.88 7.94 -4.81
CA ASP A 57 -3.06 8.00 -3.94
C ASP A 57 -3.11 6.81 -2.97
N LEU A 58 -2.01 6.56 -2.24
CA LEU A 58 -1.97 5.46 -1.29
C LEU A 58 -2.83 5.76 -0.06
N THR A 59 -4.05 5.22 -0.07
CA THR A 59 -4.95 5.21 1.10
C THR A 59 -5.23 3.78 1.54
N THR A 60 -5.64 3.59 2.79
CA THR A 60 -6.04 2.25 3.30
C THR A 60 -7.30 1.69 2.62
N SER A 61 -8.01 2.52 1.85
CA SER A 61 -9.17 2.10 1.04
C SER A 61 -8.75 1.52 -0.32
N ASN A 62 -7.58 1.93 -0.82
CA ASN A 62 -7.00 1.47 -2.09
C ASN A 62 -6.15 0.19 -1.92
N LEU A 63 -6.19 -0.40 -0.72
CA LEU A 63 -5.53 -1.65 -0.37
C LEU A 63 -6.61 -2.69 -0.05
N LEU A 64 -6.69 -3.76 -0.83
CA LEU A 64 -7.65 -4.85 -0.61
C LEU A 64 -6.96 -6.12 -0.12
N MET A 65 -7.52 -6.74 0.91
CA MET A 65 -7.17 -8.09 1.36
C MET A 65 -8.04 -9.10 0.59
N ARG A 66 -7.44 -9.87 -0.31
CA ARG A 66 -8.16 -10.91 -1.07
C ARG A 66 -8.61 -12.03 -0.12
N LYS A 67 -9.89 -12.40 -0.18
CA LYS A 67 -10.51 -13.36 0.73
C LYS A 67 -9.93 -14.77 0.63
N GLU A 68 -9.63 -15.24 -0.58
CA GLU A 68 -9.18 -16.62 -0.82
C GLU A 68 -7.72 -16.86 -0.40
N SER A 69 -6.83 -15.93 -0.70
CA SER A 69 -5.38 -16.07 -0.49
C SER A 69 -4.86 -15.31 0.73
N GLY A 70 -5.60 -14.33 1.23
CA GLY A 70 -5.10 -13.35 2.20
C GLY A 70 -4.04 -12.41 1.63
N SER A 71 -3.81 -12.40 0.31
CA SER A 71 -2.82 -11.53 -0.32
C SER A 71 -3.35 -10.11 -0.49
N LEU A 72 -2.46 -9.13 -0.39
CA LEU A 72 -2.79 -7.73 -0.66
C LEU A 72 -2.91 -7.46 -2.16
N VAL A 73 -3.88 -6.64 -2.54
CA VAL A 73 -4.07 -6.11 -3.89
C VAL A 73 -4.16 -4.59 -3.81
N LEU A 74 -3.27 -3.91 -4.54
CA LEU A 74 -3.34 -2.45 -4.77
C LEU A 74 -4.38 -2.18 -5.87
N ILE A 75 -5.25 -1.20 -5.65
CA ILE A 75 -6.27 -0.79 -6.62
C ILE A 75 -6.23 0.73 -6.83
N ASP A 76 -6.94 1.21 -7.84
CA ASP A 76 -7.07 2.64 -8.15
C ASP A 76 -5.76 3.34 -8.53
N PHE A 77 -5.20 2.92 -9.66
CA PHE A 77 -4.03 3.54 -10.28
C PHE A 77 -4.36 4.81 -11.08
N GLY A 78 -5.48 5.47 -10.82
CA GLY A 78 -5.96 6.62 -11.59
C GLY A 78 -5.02 7.83 -11.60
N LEU A 79 -4.23 8.00 -10.53
CA LEU A 79 -3.20 9.04 -10.38
C LEU A 79 -1.77 8.52 -10.52
N SER A 80 -1.61 7.25 -10.89
CA SER A 80 -0.30 6.61 -10.95
C SER A 80 0.55 7.12 -12.10
N TYR A 81 1.87 7.04 -11.93
CA TYR A 81 2.84 7.39 -12.96
C TYR A 81 4.15 6.63 -12.74
N VAL A 82 5.01 6.61 -13.76
CA VAL A 82 6.32 5.97 -13.69
C VAL A 82 7.38 7.02 -13.31
N SER A 83 8.13 6.79 -12.24
CA SER A 83 9.22 7.65 -11.80
C SER A 83 10.33 6.86 -11.10
N GLN A 84 11.57 7.18 -11.47
CA GLN A 84 12.79 6.69 -10.83
C GLN A 84 13.21 7.53 -9.62
N LEU A 85 12.57 8.69 -9.42
CA LEU A 85 12.93 9.61 -8.35
C LEU A 85 12.64 8.99 -6.99
N ILE A 86 13.60 9.15 -6.09
CA ILE A 86 13.51 8.65 -4.71
C ILE A 86 12.48 9.47 -3.94
N GLU A 87 12.40 10.76 -4.26
CA GLU A 87 11.47 11.73 -3.71
C GLU A 87 10.03 11.32 -3.96
N ASP A 88 9.67 10.91 -5.18
CA ASP A 88 8.30 10.50 -5.50
C ASP A 88 7.90 9.23 -4.73
N LYS A 89 8.83 8.27 -4.58
CA LYS A 89 8.62 7.05 -3.79
C LYS A 89 8.47 7.34 -2.30
N ALA A 90 9.24 8.31 -1.79
CA ALA A 90 9.14 8.75 -0.40
C ALA A 90 7.82 9.50 -0.14
N VAL A 91 7.39 10.34 -1.08
CA VAL A 91 6.09 11.03 -1.02
C VAL A 91 4.94 10.03 -1.00
N ASP A 92 5.00 8.97 -1.82
CA ASP A 92 3.95 7.94 -1.82
C ASP A 92 3.85 7.22 -0.46
N LEU A 93 4.99 6.85 0.13
CA LEU A 93 5.03 6.26 1.49
C LEU A 93 4.52 7.23 2.56
N TYR A 94 4.86 8.52 2.45
CA TYR A 94 4.37 9.56 3.36
C TYR A 94 2.86 9.74 3.26
N VAL A 95 2.29 9.71 2.05
CA VAL A 95 0.83 9.76 1.85
C VAL A 95 0.15 8.58 2.56
N LEU A 96 0.72 7.37 2.45
CA LEU A 96 0.21 6.21 3.16
C LEU A 96 0.30 6.36 4.68
N GLU A 97 1.41 6.86 5.22
CA GLU A 97 1.56 7.13 6.66
C GLU A 97 0.43 8.03 7.17
N ARG A 98 0.19 9.13 6.46
CA ARG A 98 -0.88 10.08 6.77
C ARG A 98 -2.26 9.43 6.69
N ALA A 99 -2.49 8.55 5.71
CA ALA A 99 -3.74 7.80 5.61
C ALA A 99 -3.94 6.89 6.83
N PHE A 100 -2.89 6.19 7.29
CA PHE A 100 -2.97 5.38 8.52
C PHE A 100 -3.26 6.22 9.76
N SER A 101 -2.47 7.28 10.00
CA SER A 101 -2.65 8.13 11.19
C SER A 101 -4.02 8.83 11.26
N SER A 102 -4.67 9.06 10.11
CA SER A 102 -5.99 9.70 10.06
C SER A 102 -7.15 8.74 10.19
N THR A 103 -7.01 7.49 9.75
CA THR A 103 -8.10 6.50 9.71
C THR A 103 -8.04 5.48 10.85
N HIS A 104 -6.86 5.23 11.42
CA HIS A 104 -6.64 4.18 12.41
C HIS A 104 -5.77 4.67 13.58
N PRO A 105 -6.30 4.70 14.82
CA PRO A 105 -5.53 5.11 15.97
C PRO A 105 -4.45 4.07 16.33
N ASN A 106 -3.35 4.53 16.91
CA ASN A 106 -2.25 3.71 17.45
C ASN A 106 -1.60 2.76 16.42
N THR A 107 -1.46 3.20 15.16
CA THR A 107 -0.90 2.38 14.07
C THR A 107 0.60 2.60 13.83
N GLU A 108 1.29 3.31 14.70
CA GLU A 108 2.72 3.65 14.56
C GLU A 108 3.59 2.38 14.50
N VAL A 109 3.30 1.39 15.34
CA VAL A 109 4.00 0.09 15.35
C VAL A 109 3.75 -0.67 14.05
N MET A 110 2.51 -0.67 13.57
CA MET A 110 2.13 -1.32 12.32
C MET A 110 2.82 -0.65 11.13
N PHE A 111 2.89 0.69 11.13
CA PHE A 111 3.53 1.43 10.05
C PHE A 111 5.05 1.22 10.01
N ALA A 112 5.70 1.15 11.18
CA ALA A 112 7.11 0.77 11.24
C ALA A 112 7.36 -0.62 10.61
N GLN A 113 6.47 -1.59 10.86
CA GLN A 113 6.56 -2.92 10.24
C GLN A 113 6.34 -2.90 8.71
N ILE A 114 5.50 -1.98 8.20
CA ILE A 114 5.35 -1.75 6.76
C ILE A 114 6.68 -1.29 6.18
N LEU A 115 7.34 -0.31 6.81
CA LEU A 115 8.62 0.23 6.34
C LEU A 115 9.74 -0.81 6.40
N ASP A 116 9.78 -1.64 7.45
CA ASP A 116 10.74 -2.74 7.57
C ASP A 116 10.58 -3.73 6.41
N SER A 117 9.35 -4.18 6.13
CA SER A 117 9.09 -5.13 5.05
C SER A 117 9.27 -4.53 3.65
N TYR A 118 8.97 -3.24 3.49
CA TYR A 118 9.32 -2.46 2.30
C TYR A 118 10.84 -2.44 2.08
N GLY A 119 11.60 -2.27 3.16
CA GLY A 119 13.05 -2.31 3.24
C GLY A 119 13.66 -3.56 2.60
N GLU A 120 13.05 -4.72 2.83
CA GLU A 120 13.47 -6.02 2.33
C GLU A 120 13.15 -6.24 0.84
N SER A 121 12.13 -5.54 0.32
CA SER A 121 11.53 -5.83 -0.98
C SER A 121 12.04 -4.92 -2.11
N CYS A 122 12.71 -3.81 -1.79
CA CYS A 122 13.21 -2.83 -2.77
C CYS A 122 14.72 -2.57 -2.59
N LYS A 123 15.52 -2.72 -3.66
CA LYS A 123 16.99 -2.51 -3.59
C LYS A 123 17.39 -1.07 -3.22
N ALA A 124 16.58 -0.10 -3.64
CA ALA A 124 16.79 1.33 -3.34
C ALA A 124 16.13 1.77 -2.03
N SER A 125 15.53 0.84 -1.27
CA SER A 125 14.74 1.14 -0.06
C SER A 125 15.48 2.01 0.94
N LYS A 126 16.78 1.75 1.18
CA LYS A 126 17.59 2.53 2.13
C LYS A 126 17.63 4.02 1.80
N GLN A 127 17.71 4.39 0.52
CA GLN A 127 17.75 5.79 0.12
C GLN A 127 16.36 6.43 0.20
N ILE A 128 15.32 5.66 -0.14
CA ILE A 128 13.92 6.09 -0.07
C ILE A 128 13.48 6.32 1.38
N LEU A 129 13.76 5.37 2.27
CA LEU A 129 13.44 5.49 3.69
C LEU A 129 14.21 6.64 4.36
N LYS A 130 15.48 6.84 3.99
CA LYS A 130 16.21 8.03 4.44
C LYS A 130 15.54 9.32 3.97
N LYS A 131 15.11 9.38 2.70
CA LYS A 131 14.43 10.56 2.15
C LYS A 131 13.06 10.81 2.81
N LEU A 132 12.39 9.76 3.29
CA LEU A 132 11.12 9.84 4.02
C LEU A 132 11.30 10.47 5.41
N GLU A 133 12.45 10.27 6.06
CA GLU A 133 12.79 10.87 7.36
C GLU A 133 13.23 12.35 7.27
N ASP A 134 13.69 12.79 6.08
CA ASP A 134 14.19 14.14 5.77
C ASP A 134 13.06 15.15 5.45
#